data_AF-A0A6G5A3F1-F1
#
_entry.id   AF-A0A6G5A3F1-F1
#
_cell.length_a   1.000
_cell.length_b   1.000
_cell.length_c   1.000
_cell.angle_alpha   90.00
_cell.angle_beta   90.00
_cell.angle_gamma   90.00
#
_symmetry.space_group_name_H-M   'P 1'
#
loop_
_entity.id
_entity.type
_entity.pdbx_description
1 polymer ?
#
loop_
_entity_poly.entity_id
_entity_poly.type
_entity_poly.pdbx_seq_one_letter_code
_entity_poly.pdbx_strand_id
1 'polypeptide(L)'
;MLVQESKLLMKLLLLAVLILFTTDVILLVQGKTKCTEPPGGCPPAGKGSGHYRWFLNGSLTCYRRNVSDCDGYGLRTLGDCYSWCVSGD
;
A
#
# COMPACT_ATOMS: atom_id res chain seq x y z
N MET A 1 -47.04 -9.06 13.93
CA MET A 1 -45.64 -9.19 14.38
C MET A 1 -44.63 -9.55 13.27
N LEU A 2 -45.04 -10.01 12.07
CA LEU A 2 -44.10 -10.34 10.98
C LEU A 2 -43.37 -9.15 10.30
N VAL A 3 -43.89 -7.92 10.43
CA VAL A 3 -43.34 -6.73 9.73
C VAL A 3 -42.12 -6.11 10.45
N GLN A 4 -41.90 -6.47 11.71
CA GLN A 4 -40.83 -5.91 12.54
C GLN A 4 -39.51 -6.70 12.40
N GLU A 5 -39.62 -8.02 12.25
CA GLU A 5 -38.50 -8.95 12.03
C GLU A 5 -37.79 -8.68 10.69
N SER A 6 -38.56 -8.40 9.63
CA SER A 6 -38.03 -8.13 8.29
C SER A 6 -37.27 -6.80 8.18
N LYS A 7 -37.68 -5.78 8.95
CA LYS A 7 -36.94 -4.51 9.06
C LYS A 7 -35.61 -4.66 9.80
N LEU A 8 -35.53 -5.59 10.75
CA LEU A 8 -34.30 -5.88 11.48
C LEU A 8 -33.29 -6.60 10.59
N LEU A 9 -33.77 -7.60 9.83
CA LEU A 9 -33.00 -8.37 8.86
C LEU A 9 -32.41 -7.49 7.73
N MET A 10 -33.21 -6.56 7.20
CA MET A 10 -32.74 -5.65 6.14
C MET A 10 -31.63 -4.70 6.63
N LYS A 11 -31.70 -4.24 7.89
CA LYS A 11 -30.66 -3.40 8.50
C LYS A 11 -29.38 -4.18 8.79
N LEU A 12 -29.50 -5.44 9.23
CA LEU A 12 -28.36 -6.34 9.43
C LEU A 12 -27.65 -6.65 8.10
N LEU A 13 -28.40 -6.89 7.02
CA LEU A 13 -27.85 -7.08 5.68
C LEU A 13 -27.14 -5.83 5.17
N LEU A 14 -27.74 -4.64 5.35
CA LEU A 14 -27.11 -3.38 4.97
C LEU A 14 -25.80 -3.12 5.73
N LEU A 15 -25.76 -3.41 7.04
CA LEU A 15 -24.55 -3.30 7.85
C LEU A 15 -23.45 -4.28 7.41
N ALA A 16 -23.80 -5.54 7.14
CA ALA A 16 -22.85 -6.54 6.68
C ALA A 16 -22.24 -6.17 5.31
N VAL A 17 -23.07 -5.67 4.38
CA VAL A 17 -22.62 -5.19 3.07
C VAL A 17 -21.70 -3.97 3.20
N LEU A 18 -22.03 -3.02 4.09
CA LEU A 18 -21.18 -1.86 4.37
C LEU A 18 -19.80 -2.25 4.93
N ILE A 19 -19.74 -3.26 5.80
CA ILE A 19 -18.47 -3.76 6.37
C ILE A 19 -17.60 -4.38 5.28
N LEU A 20 -18.19 -5.17 4.37
CA LEU A 20 -17.46 -5.81 3.27
C LEU A 20 -16.82 -4.80 2.31
N PHE A 21 -17.46 -3.65 2.05
CA PHE A 21 -16.87 -2.63 1.17
C PHE A 21 -15.69 -1.86 1.77
N THR A 22 -15.54 -1.87 3.10
CA THR A 22 -14.42 -1.14 3.75
C THR A 22 -13.10 -1.89 3.71
N THR A 23 -13.10 -3.21 3.53
CA THR A 23 -11.87 -4.01 3.52
C THR A 23 -11.05 -3.87 2.25
N ASP A 24 -11.69 -3.60 1.10
CA ASP A 24 -10.99 -3.47 -0.19
C ASP A 24 -10.22 -2.14 -0.32
N VAL A 25 -10.68 -1.07 0.33
CA VAL A 25 -10.04 0.25 0.26
C VAL A 25 -8.70 0.27 1.01
N ILE A 26 -8.58 -0.52 2.08
CA ILE A 26 -7.38 -0.54 2.92
C ILE A 26 -6.21 -1.25 2.21
N LEU A 27 -6.48 -2.29 1.41
CA LEU A 27 -5.45 -3.02 0.67
C LEU A 27 -4.79 -2.16 -0.42
N LEU A 28 -5.59 -1.39 -1.16
CA LEU A 28 -5.12 -0.50 -2.24
C LEU A 28 -4.21 0.61 -1.74
N VAL A 29 -4.43 1.10 -0.51
CA VAL A 29 -3.60 2.15 0.09
C VAL A 29 -2.27 1.58 0.60
N GLN A 30 -2.26 0.36 1.15
CA GLN A 30 -1.02 -0.27 1.65
C GLN A 30 -0.07 -0.75 0.55
N GLY A 31 -0.57 -1.05 -0.65
CA GLY A 31 0.27 -1.41 -1.80
C GLY A 31 1.08 -0.22 -2.33
N LYS A 32 0.42 0.95 -2.42
CA LYS A 32 1.02 2.15 -3.05
C LYS A 32 1.98 2.92 -2.16
N THR A 33 1.84 2.84 -0.83
CA THR A 33 2.77 3.54 0.10
C THR A 33 4.20 3.03 -0.01
N LYS A 34 4.40 1.78 -0.46
CA LYS A 34 5.74 1.19 -0.66
C LYS A 34 6.47 1.77 -1.87
N CYS A 35 5.76 2.42 -2.78
CA CYS A 35 6.34 2.85 -4.05
C CYS A 35 7.18 4.11 -3.92
N THR A 36 6.91 4.97 -2.95
CA THR A 36 7.61 6.24 -2.76
C THR A 36 8.46 6.20 -1.50
N GLU A 37 9.32 7.22 -1.34
CA GLU A 37 9.96 7.44 -0.05
C GLU A 37 8.95 7.96 1.00
N PRO A 38 9.22 7.74 2.30
CA PRO A 38 8.43 8.37 3.36
C PRO A 38 8.59 9.89 3.33
N PRO A 39 7.67 10.64 3.98
CA PRO A 39 7.88 12.05 4.27
C PRO A 39 9.20 12.24 5.03
N GLY A 40 10.10 13.07 4.49
CA GLY A 40 11.46 13.26 5.04
C GLY A 40 12.54 12.37 4.41
N GLY A 41 12.17 11.43 3.54
CA GLY A 41 13.11 10.55 2.84
C GLY A 41 13.65 9.42 3.71
N CYS A 42 14.34 8.47 3.09
CA CYS A 42 15.05 7.42 3.82
C CYS A 42 16.51 7.84 4.11
N PRO A 43 17.04 7.56 5.32
CA PRO A 43 18.42 7.82 5.66
C PRO A 43 19.37 7.13 4.66
N PRO A 44 20.37 7.86 4.16
CA PRO A 44 21.38 7.26 3.30
C PRO A 44 22.16 6.20 4.09
N ALA A 45 22.51 5.11 3.42
CA ALA A 45 23.37 4.12 4.01
C ALA A 45 24.74 4.71 4.41
N GLY A 46 25.20 4.42 5.62
CA GLY A 46 26.58 4.62 6.03
C GLY A 46 27.54 3.62 5.35
N LYS A 47 28.85 3.75 5.61
CA LYS A 47 29.85 2.80 5.11
C LYS A 47 29.54 1.38 5.61
N GLY A 48 29.11 0.50 4.69
CA GLY A 48 29.05 -0.95 4.88
C GLY A 48 27.74 -1.54 5.43
N SER A 49 26.77 -0.72 5.86
CA SER A 49 25.52 -1.21 6.48
C SER A 49 24.25 -0.96 5.65
N GLY A 50 24.41 -0.53 4.41
CA GLY A 50 23.29 -0.20 3.53
C GLY A 50 22.67 -1.39 2.80
N HIS A 51 21.41 -1.23 2.41
CA HIS A 51 20.76 -2.08 1.44
C HIS A 51 20.12 -1.25 0.32
N TYR A 52 20.08 -1.82 -0.88
CA TYR A 52 19.46 -1.16 -2.03
C TYR A 52 17.94 -1.35 -2.01
N ARG A 53 17.24 -0.25 -2.23
CA ARG A 53 15.79 -0.21 -2.42
C ARG A 53 15.45 0.52 -3.72
N TRP A 54 14.31 0.14 -4.30
CA TRP A 54 13.76 0.72 -5.50
C TRP A 54 12.53 1.56 -5.17
N PHE A 55 12.49 2.78 -5.69
CA PHE A 55 11.40 3.72 -5.50
C PHE A 55 10.94 4.25 -6.84
N LEU A 56 9.67 4.62 -6.92
CA LEU A 56 9.06 5.31 -8.03
C LEU A 56 9.20 6.83 -7.83
N ASN A 57 9.65 7.53 -8.86
CA ASN A 57 9.60 8.99 -8.89
C ASN A 57 8.30 9.51 -9.55
N GLY A 58 8.10 10.83 -9.52
CA GLY A 58 6.91 11.46 -10.12
C GLY A 58 6.80 11.31 -11.65
N SER A 59 7.83 10.82 -12.33
CA SER A 59 7.84 10.56 -13.77
C SER A 59 7.54 9.10 -14.12
N LEU A 60 7.04 8.31 -13.17
CA LEU A 60 6.80 6.86 -13.30
C LEU A 60 8.08 6.04 -13.58
N THR A 61 9.24 6.56 -13.16
CA THR A 61 10.52 5.88 -13.32
C THR A 61 10.98 5.30 -11.99
N CYS A 62 11.30 4.01 -12.01
CA CYS A 62 11.90 3.31 -10.89
C CYS A 62 13.39 3.64 -10.78
N TYR A 63 13.84 4.08 -9.61
CA TYR A 63 15.24 4.40 -9.33
C TYR A 63 15.73 3.67 -8.08
N ARG A 64 17.04 3.40 -8.03
CA ARG A 64 17.68 2.66 -6.94
C ARG A 64 18.41 3.60 -5.99
N ARG A 65 18.25 3.42 -4.69
CA ARG A 65 19.02 4.13 -3.65
C ARG A 65 19.58 3.14 -2.62
N ASN A 66 20.76 3.45 -2.07
CA ASN A 66 21.34 2.74 -0.94
C ASN A 66 20.90 3.41 0.37
N VAL A 67 20.18 2.69 1.23
CA VAL A 67 19.56 3.22 2.46
C VAL A 67 19.91 2.34 3.66
N SER A 68 19.94 2.89 4.87
CA SER A 68 20.13 2.09 6.09
C SER A 68 18.80 1.57 6.62
N ASP A 69 17.79 2.44 6.70
CA ASP A 69 16.50 2.15 7.35
C ASP A 69 15.36 2.76 6.54
N CYS A 70 14.57 1.91 5.90
CA CYS A 70 13.49 2.36 5.03
C CYS A 70 12.32 1.36 5.12
N ASP A 71 12.00 0.95 6.35
CA ASP A 71 11.03 -0.13 6.57
C ASP A 71 9.62 0.29 6.17
N GLY A 72 8.95 -0.60 5.43
CA GLY A 72 7.65 -0.31 4.85
C GLY A 72 7.69 0.54 3.57
N TYR A 73 8.86 0.99 3.13
CA TYR A 73 9.04 1.80 1.93
C TYR A 73 10.09 1.21 0.98
N GLY A 74 9.89 1.42 -0.32
CA GLY A 74 10.76 0.92 -1.36
C GLY A 74 10.71 -0.61 -1.55
N LEU A 75 10.88 -1.04 -2.79
CA LEU A 75 10.85 -2.45 -3.17
C LEU A 75 12.25 -3.03 -3.31
N ARG A 76 12.35 -4.36 -3.21
CA ARG A 76 13.65 -5.07 -3.20
C ARG A 76 14.24 -5.17 -4.61
N THR A 77 13.39 -5.26 -5.62
CA THR A 77 13.80 -5.43 -7.02
C THR A 77 13.18 -4.37 -7.93
N LEU A 78 13.82 -4.16 -9.09
CA LEU A 78 13.29 -3.30 -10.14
C LEU A 78 11.97 -3.84 -10.71
N GLY A 79 11.87 -5.17 -10.87
CA GLY A 79 10.66 -5.83 -11.38
C GLY A 79 9.46 -5.58 -10.48
N ASP A 80 9.66 -5.69 -9.15
CA ASP A 80 8.60 -5.37 -8.19
C ASP A 80 8.18 -3.89 -8.33
N CYS A 81 9.14 -2.98 -8.47
CA CYS A 81 8.83 -1.55 -8.63
C CYS A 81 7.96 -1.30 -9.86
N TYR A 82 8.28 -1.89 -11.02
CA TYR A 82 7.44 -1.72 -12.20
C TYR A 82 6.06 -2.39 -12.03
N SER A 83 6.01 -3.64 -11.58
CA SER A 83 4.75 -4.38 -11.43
C SER A 83 3.78 -3.66 -10.49
N TRP A 84 4.22 -3.34 -9.28
CA TRP A 84 3.36 -2.82 -8.22
C TRP A 84 3.12 -1.32 -8.32
N CYS A 85 4.08 -0.55 -8.86
CA CYS A 85 4.05 0.91 -8.80
C CYS A 85 3.74 1.56 -10.15
N VAL A 86 4.00 0.89 -11.27
CA VAL A 86 3.77 1.44 -12.63
C VAL A 86 2.62 0.71 -13.32
N SER A 87 2.65 -0.63 -13.35
CA SER A 87 1.62 -1.43 -14.01
C SER A 87 0.32 -1.49 -13.19
N GLY A 88 0.43 -1.44 -11.86
CA GLY A 88 -0.73 -1.48 -10.96
C GLY A 88 -1.37 -2.88 -10.86
N ASP A 89 -0.60 -3.91 -11.17
CA ASP A 89 -0.98 -5.33 -11.05
C ASP A 89 -0.82 -5.86 -9.62
#